data_AF-A0A2W0AWF0-F1
#
_entry.id   AF-A0A2W0AWF0-F1
#
_cell.length_a   1.000
_cell.length_b   1.000
_cell.length_c   1.000
_cell.angle_alpha   90.00
_cell.angle_beta   90.00
_cell.angle_gamma   90.00
#
_symmetry.space_group_name_H-M   'P 1'
#
loop_
_entity.id
_entity.type
_entity.pdbx_description
1 polymer ?
#
loop_
_entity_poly.entity_id
_entity_poly.type
_entity_poly.pdbx_seq_one_letter_code
_entity_poly.pdbx_strand_id
1 'polypeptide(L)'
;MRFSSSKLAKSLFNRVVPGLICWCLFSPAIAGTTSTPLLLRKPTVSRTQIAFSCGGDLWIVDPNGGEARRLTSDVGIETDPFFRLTAP
;
A
#
# COMPACT_ATOMS: atom_id res chain seq x y z
N MET A 1 32.54 -3.80 57.60
CA MET A 1 32.34 -3.74 56.13
C MET A 1 31.24 -2.72 55.80
N ARG A 2 31.57 -1.56 55.23
CA ARG A 2 30.58 -0.56 54.78
C ARG A 2 30.23 -0.83 53.31
N PHE A 3 29.06 -1.40 53.05
CA PHE A 3 28.53 -1.55 51.69
C PHE A 3 28.20 -0.16 51.13
N SER A 4 28.88 0.25 50.06
CA SER A 4 28.71 1.56 49.43
C SER A 4 27.41 1.60 48.60
N SER A 5 26.46 2.47 48.99
CA SER A 5 25.19 2.70 48.30
C SER A 5 25.32 3.08 46.81
N SER A 6 26.49 3.58 46.40
CA SER A 6 26.81 3.93 45.02
C SER A 6 26.82 2.71 44.07
N LYS A 7 27.07 1.50 44.58
CA LYS A 7 27.06 0.27 43.79
C LYS A 7 25.64 -0.18 43.44
N LEU A 8 24.67 0.09 44.31
CA LEU A 8 23.28 -0.31 44.13
C LEU A 8 22.60 0.52 43.04
N ALA A 9 22.79 1.84 43.04
CA ALA A 9 22.24 2.74 42.01
C ALA A 9 22.79 2.43 40.61
N LYS A 10 24.09 2.12 40.49
CA LYS A 10 24.71 1.72 39.22
C LYS A 10 24.26 0.34 38.75
N SER A 11 24.06 -0.60 39.68
CA SER A 11 23.56 -1.95 39.37
C SER A 11 22.11 -1.93 38.89
N LEU A 12 21.26 -1.07 39.46
CA LEU A 12 19.89 -0.85 39.00
C LEU A 12 19.85 -0.21 37.61
N PHE A 13 20.66 0.82 37.38
CA PHE A 13 20.77 1.48 36.06
C PHE A 13 21.20 0.49 34.96
N ASN A 14 22.19 -0.37 35.24
CA ASN A 14 22.71 -1.33 34.25
C ASN A 14 21.80 -2.54 33.99
N ARG A 15 20.74 -2.76 34.79
CA ARG A 15 19.77 -3.85 34.62
C ARG A 15 18.48 -3.42 33.91
N VAL A 16 18.09 -2.16 34.07
CA VAL A 16 16.85 -1.62 33.48
C VAL A 16 17.09 -1.05 32.07
N VAL A 17 18.27 -0.47 31.82
CA VAL A 17 18.65 0.12 30.53
C VAL A 17 18.63 -0.89 29.36
N PRO A 18 19.13 -2.13 29.49
CA PRO A 18 19.06 -3.11 28.39
C PRO A 18 17.61 -3.51 28.05
N GLY A 19 16.73 -3.58 29.04
CA GLY A 19 15.32 -3.91 28.84
C GLY A 19 14.55 -2.83 28.08
N LEU A 20 14.81 -1.55 28.39
CA LEU A 20 14.23 -0.41 27.67
C LEU A 20 14.78 -0.27 26.24
N ILE A 21 16.08 -0.54 26.03
CA ILE A 21 16.69 -0.54 24.69
C ILE A 21 16.13 -1.68 23.82
N CYS A 22 15.94 -2.88 24.39
CA CYS A 22 15.35 -4.01 23.69
C CYS A 22 13.88 -3.74 23.30
N TRP A 23 13.16 -2.96 24.12
CA TRP A 23 11.76 -2.61 23.84
C TRP A 23 11.61 -1.60 22.70
N CYS A 24 12.53 -0.63 22.57
CA CYS A 24 12.55 0.31 21.44
C CYS A 24 12.95 -0.37 20.11
N LEU A 25 13.85 -1.37 20.16
CA LEU A 25 14.25 -2.13 18.98
C LEU A 25 13.17 -3.11 18.48
N PHE A 26 12.15 -3.38 19.30
CA PHE A 26 11.03 -4.26 18.96
C PHE A 26 9.74 -3.49 18.62
N SER A 27 9.84 -2.24 18.16
CA SER A 27 8.67 -1.56 17.58
C SER A 27 8.33 -2.18 16.23
N PRO A 28 7.14 -2.80 16.07
CA PRO A 28 6.67 -3.19 14.75
C PRO A 28 6.40 -1.91 13.93
N ALA A 29 7.12 -1.75 12.82
CA ALA A 29 6.79 -0.72 11.85
C ALA A 29 5.45 -1.10 11.20
N ILE A 30 4.37 -0.43 11.59
CA ILE A 30 3.08 -0.55 10.91
C ILE A 30 3.22 0.21 9.58
N ALA A 31 3.56 -0.52 8.52
CA ALA A 31 3.50 0.01 7.16
C ALA A 31 2.02 0.19 6.78
N GLY A 32 1.49 1.41 6.92
CA GLY A 32 0.18 1.76 6.39
C GLY A 32 0.26 1.98 4.88
N THR A 33 -0.40 1.13 4.09
CA THR A 33 -0.60 1.41 2.67
C THR A 33 -1.74 2.42 2.53
N THR A 34 -1.39 3.70 2.42
CA THR A 34 -2.36 4.73 2.02
C THR A 34 -2.62 4.57 0.52
N SER A 35 -3.52 3.66 0.15
CA SER A 35 -4.08 3.62 -1.19
C SER A 35 -5.07 4.76 -1.32
N THR A 36 -4.68 5.83 -2.03
CA THR A 36 -5.62 6.86 -2.45
C THR A 36 -6.74 6.17 -3.23
N PRO A 37 -8.02 6.33 -2.84
CA PRO A 37 -9.11 5.68 -3.54
C PRO A 37 -9.12 6.17 -4.98
N LEU A 38 -8.84 5.26 -5.92
CA LEU A 38 -8.88 5.53 -7.34
C LEU A 38 -10.33 5.78 -7.74
N LEU A 39 -10.61 6.96 -8.31
CA LEU A 39 -11.93 7.25 -8.87
C LEU A 39 -12.09 6.50 -10.19
N LEU A 40 -12.61 5.28 -10.10
CA LEU A 40 -12.97 4.47 -11.26
C LEU A 40 -14.23 5.06 -11.91
N ARG A 41 -14.16 5.35 -13.20
CA ARG A 41 -15.28 5.96 -13.93
C ARG A 41 -15.52 5.27 -15.25
N LYS A 42 -16.79 5.27 -15.69
CA LYS A 42 -17.22 4.82 -17.02
C LYS A 42 -16.74 3.39 -17.37
N PRO A 43 -17.09 2.37 -16.56
CA PRO A 43 -16.72 1.00 -16.89
C PRO A 43 -17.53 0.50 -18.09
N THR A 44 -16.88 -0.29 -18.95
CA THR A 44 -17.50 -1.07 -20.02
C THR A 44 -16.97 -2.50 -19.95
N VAL A 45 -17.77 -3.48 -20.37
CA VAL A 45 -17.47 -4.90 -20.19
C VAL A 45 -17.59 -5.65 -21.51
N SER A 46 -16.63 -6.53 -21.78
CA SER A 46 -16.66 -7.54 -22.82
C SER A 46 -16.64 -8.95 -22.20
N ARG A 47 -16.68 -10.00 -23.05
CA ARG A 47 -16.61 -11.39 -22.57
C ARG A 47 -15.30 -11.70 -21.83
N THR A 48 -14.21 -11.01 -22.15
CA THR A 48 -12.86 -11.34 -21.65
C THR A 48 -12.20 -10.22 -20.87
N GLN A 49 -12.73 -8.99 -20.90
CA GLN A 49 -12.08 -7.81 -20.30
C GLN A 49 -13.10 -6.78 -19.83
N ILE A 50 -12.74 -6.07 -18.77
CA ILE A 50 -13.38 -4.83 -18.31
C ILE A 50 -12.45 -3.67 -18.65
N ALA A 51 -12.96 -2.60 -19.26
CA ALA A 51 -12.23 -1.37 -19.48
C ALA A 51 -12.87 -0.21 -18.70
N PHE A 52 -12.07 0.68 -18.13
CA PHE A 52 -12.55 1.83 -17.36
C PHE A 52 -11.57 2.99 -17.44
N SER A 53 -12.03 4.19 -17.08
CA SER A 53 -11.16 5.38 -16.99
C SER A 53 -10.69 5.61 -15.55
N CYS A 54 -9.41 5.94 -15.39
CA CYS A 54 -8.79 6.26 -14.11
C CYS A 54 -7.56 7.16 -14.30
N GLY A 55 -7.46 8.24 -13.51
CA GLY A 55 -6.30 9.15 -13.56
C GLY A 55 -6.18 9.97 -14.85
N GLY A 56 -7.21 9.99 -15.71
CA GLY A 56 -7.14 10.60 -17.04
C GLY A 56 -6.83 9.61 -18.15
N ASP A 57 -6.63 8.33 -17.82
CA ASP A 57 -6.24 7.28 -18.76
C ASP A 57 -7.26 6.15 -18.83
N LEU A 58 -7.14 5.31 -19.85
CA LEU A 58 -7.88 4.06 -19.96
C LEU A 58 -7.09 2.91 -19.35
N TRP A 59 -7.82 2.04 -18.64
CA TRP A 59 -7.30 0.86 -17.97
C TRP A 59 -8.13 -0.36 -18.34
N ILE A 60 -7.52 -1.54 -18.30
CA ILE A 60 -8.21 -2.83 -18.47
C ILE A 60 -7.89 -3.79 -17.34
N VAL A 61 -8.82 -4.71 -17.06
CA VAL A 61 -8.66 -5.80 -16.09
C VAL A 61 -9.46 -7.03 -16.54
N ASP A 62 -9.05 -8.21 -16.07
CA ASP A 62 -9.85 -9.44 -16.23
C ASP A 62 -11.19 -9.31 -15.47
N PRO A 63 -12.30 -9.83 -16.01
CA PRO A 63 -13.60 -9.80 -15.33
C PRO A 63 -13.62 -10.52 -13.98
N ASN A 64 -12.74 -11.51 -13.78
CA ASN A 64 -12.57 -12.21 -12.51
C ASN A 64 -11.71 -11.43 -11.50
N GLY A 65 -11.26 -10.22 -11.87
CA GLY A 65 -10.35 -9.40 -11.08
C GLY A 65 -8.89 -9.74 -11.34
N GLY A 66 -8.00 -9.05 -10.63
CA GLY A 66 -6.56 -9.16 -10.81
C GLY A 66 -5.91 -7.79 -10.99
N GLU A 67 -4.73 -7.78 -11.61
CA GLU A 67 -3.98 -6.55 -11.84
C GLU A 67 -4.55 -5.77 -13.02
N ALA A 68 -4.84 -4.49 -12.80
CA ALA A 68 -5.29 -3.59 -13.85
C ALA A 68 -4.09 -3.05 -14.64
N ARG A 69 -4.20 -3.05 -15.97
CA ARG A 69 -3.16 -2.55 -16.88
C ARG A 69 -3.62 -1.27 -17.56
N ARG A 70 -2.76 -0.25 -17.54
CA ARG A 70 -2.96 1.00 -18.29
C ARG A 70 -2.85 0.73 -19.80
N LEU A 71 -3.81 1.22 -20.57
CA LEU A 71 -3.83 1.15 -22.03
C LEU A 71 -3.19 2.36 -22.68
N THR A 72 -3.34 3.53 -22.06
CA THR A 72 -2.99 4.82 -22.67
C THR A 72 -2.32 5.74 -21.69
N SER A 73 -1.49 6.66 -22.19
CA SER A 73 -0.68 7.54 -21.35
C SER A 73 -0.33 8.88 -21.99
N ASP A 74 -1.22 9.40 -22.82
CA ASP A 74 -1.01 10.67 -23.51
C ASP A 74 -1.32 11.87 -22.58
N VAL A 75 -0.99 13.08 -23.01
CA VAL A 75 -1.26 14.34 -22.31
C VAL A 75 -2.77 14.63 -22.21
N GLY A 76 -3.58 13.99 -23.07
CA GLY A 76 -5.03 14.15 -23.10
C GLY A 76 -5.78 13.38 -22.01
N ILE A 77 -7.01 13.82 -21.71
CA ILE A 77 -7.95 13.06 -20.87
C ILE A 77 -8.68 12.08 -21.76
N GLU A 78 -8.47 10.79 -21.49
CA GLU A 78 -9.11 9.71 -22.22
C GLU A 78 -10.23 9.07 -21.39
N THR A 79 -11.45 9.14 -21.92
CA THR A 79 -12.63 8.61 -21.26
C THR A 79 -13.53 7.85 -22.24
N ASP A 80 -14.57 7.21 -21.70
CA ASP A 80 -15.62 6.52 -22.47
C ASP A 80 -15.11 5.32 -23.30
N PRO A 81 -14.42 4.35 -22.67
CA PRO A 81 -14.02 3.13 -23.37
C PRO A 81 -15.26 2.37 -23.86
N PHE A 82 -15.18 1.76 -25.04
CA PHE A 82 -16.19 0.84 -25.54
C PHE A 82 -15.53 -0.29 -26.33
N PHE A 83 -16.08 -1.50 -26.19
CA PHE A 83 -15.67 -2.64 -27.00
C PHE A 83 -16.50 -2.68 -28.29
N ARG A 84 -15.83 -2.85 -29.43
CA ARG A 84 -16.48 -3.15 -30.70
C ARG A 84 -16.92 -4.62 -30.68
N LEU A 85 -18.14 -4.90 -31.14
CA LEU A 85 -18.54 -6.27 -31.46
C LEU A 85 -17.93 -6.63 -32.82
N THR A 86 -17.04 -7.61 -32.85
CA THR A 86 -16.59 -8.22 -34.11
C THR A 86 -17.59 -9.31 -34.47
N ALA A 87 -18.22 -9.21 -35.64
CA ALA A 87 -19.07 -10.27 -36.18
C ALA A 87 -18.21 -11.52 -36.49
N PRO A 88 -18.75 -12.73 -36.30
CA PRO A 88 -18.02 -13.98 -36.51
C PRO A 88 -17.59 -14.20 -37.97
#